data_AF-A0AAF3F1T7-F1
#
_entry.id   AF-A0AAF3F1T7-F1
#
_cell.length_a   1.000
_cell.length_b   1.000
_cell.length_c   1.000
_cell.angle_alpha   90.00
_cell.angle_beta   90.00
_cell.angle_gamma   90.00
#
_symmetry.space_group_name_H-M   'P 1'
#
loop_
_entity.id
_entity.type
_entity.pdbx_description
1 polymer ?
#
loop_
_entity_poly.entity_id
_entity_poly.type
_entity_poly.pdbx_seq_one_letter_code
_entity_poly.pdbx_strand_id
1 'polypeptide(L)'
;MVVKTKIELINGQQLCYESTLVRSVLNNNGLQFYLIQPFLQEPHLSPYTQALMKRRGRFGYLESWEYRMVTTYDVHFYASYAIASLWPDLELTIQAEFTDQVGHSAEKEIRFHMEGDKAPLKSRARVPHDLGNPAQDPWLLTNAYVMHDTGKWKDLNLKFVLTSWRDYVILTEKNRKFLDHVYPAVKLLINDTLDCWDQDRDGMIENFGKADQTYDAWQMEGVSALRATIYELNVCKFGDGKMGAVNGMRPDGTLDRARDSLMANQLCGIWDNSKPEKAFDAYVYMR
;
A
#
# COMPACT_ATOMS: atom_id res chain seq x y z
N MET A 1 22.19 28.80 1.02
CA MET A 1 23.56 28.30 0.82
C MET A 1 23.67 27.86 -0.65
N VAL A 2 24.31 28.66 -1.50
CA VAL A 2 24.37 28.42 -2.96
C VAL A 2 25.45 27.38 -3.23
N VAL A 3 25.05 26.15 -3.56
CA VAL A 3 25.99 25.10 -4.00
C VAL A 3 26.00 25.11 -5.52
N LYS A 4 27.13 25.52 -6.12
CA LYS A 4 27.38 25.43 -7.57
C LYS A 4 27.50 23.95 -7.96
N THR A 5 26.75 23.50 -8.96
CA THR A 5 26.92 22.14 -9.51
C THR A 5 27.11 22.21 -11.03
N LYS A 6 28.08 21.41 -11.48
CA LYS A 6 28.65 21.31 -12.82
C LYS A 6 27.61 20.80 -13.83
N ILE A 7 27.57 21.41 -15.01
CA ILE A 7 26.68 21.04 -16.13
C ILE A 7 27.41 20.02 -16.99
N GLU A 8 26.84 18.83 -17.19
CA GLU A 8 27.21 17.92 -18.27
C GLU A 8 26.01 17.71 -19.19
N LEU A 9 26.25 17.90 -20.49
CA LEU A 9 25.26 17.84 -21.55
C LEU A 9 25.15 16.39 -22.06
N ILE A 10 23.93 15.85 -22.10
CA ILE A 10 23.59 14.70 -22.94
C ILE A 10 22.44 15.13 -23.85
N ASN A 11 22.66 15.09 -25.16
CA ASN A 11 21.67 15.36 -26.22
C ASN A 11 21.05 16.78 -26.26
N GLY A 12 21.81 17.82 -25.88
CA GLY A 12 21.48 19.20 -26.26
C GLY A 12 20.25 19.84 -25.61
N GLN A 13 19.63 19.21 -24.60
CA GLN A 13 18.57 19.83 -23.82
C GLN A 13 19.15 20.51 -22.56
N GLN A 14 18.79 21.78 -22.38
CA GLN A 14 19.20 22.59 -21.24
C GLN A 14 18.36 22.19 -20.02
N LEU A 15 19.01 21.67 -18.96
CA LEU A 15 18.37 21.29 -17.71
C LEU A 15 18.69 22.34 -16.63
N CYS A 16 17.67 23.05 -16.15
CA CYS A 16 17.77 23.89 -14.96
C CYS A 16 17.52 23.03 -13.71
N TYR A 17 18.39 23.16 -12.71
CA TYR A 17 18.31 22.44 -11.44
C TYR A 17 18.01 23.41 -10.31
N GLU A 18 16.79 23.35 -9.77
CA GLU A 18 16.47 23.95 -8.47
C GLU A 18 15.79 22.88 -7.60
N SER A 19 16.43 22.60 -6.46
CA SER A 19 16.02 21.64 -5.43
C SER A 19 16.00 20.16 -5.84
N THR A 20 16.25 19.29 -4.86
CA THR A 20 16.73 17.91 -5.00
C THR A 20 15.68 16.91 -5.48
N LEU A 21 14.53 17.34 -5.99
CA LEU A 21 13.49 16.44 -6.46
C LEU A 21 12.91 16.95 -7.78
N VAL A 22 12.62 15.99 -8.67
CA VAL A 22 12.05 16.12 -10.02
C VAL A 22 13.07 16.28 -11.15
N ARG A 23 13.20 15.23 -11.98
CA ARG A 23 13.77 15.34 -13.34
C ARG A 23 12.79 14.81 -14.38
N SER A 24 12.40 15.69 -15.29
CA SER A 24 11.51 15.50 -16.44
C SER A 24 10.01 15.32 -16.13
N VAL A 25 9.21 16.22 -16.71
CA VAL A 25 7.77 16.09 -16.91
C VAL A 25 7.59 15.43 -18.28
N LEU A 26 7.12 14.19 -18.33
CA LEU A 26 6.58 13.66 -19.59
C LEU A 26 5.20 14.27 -19.79
N ASN A 27 5.10 15.34 -20.57
CA ASN A 27 3.82 15.96 -20.84
C ASN A 27 3.16 15.22 -22.01
N ASN A 28 2.24 14.31 -21.71
CA ASN A 28 1.34 13.73 -22.71
C ASN A 28 -0.10 13.97 -22.20
N ASN A 29 -0.80 14.89 -22.84
CA ASN A 29 -2.22 15.18 -22.61
C ASN A 29 -2.62 15.56 -21.17
N GLY A 30 -1.78 16.30 -20.44
CA GLY A 30 -2.13 16.89 -19.14
C GLY A 30 -1.87 16.01 -17.91
N LEU A 31 -1.28 14.82 -18.10
CA LEU A 31 -0.78 13.99 -17.00
C LEU A 31 0.71 14.34 -16.74
N GLN A 32 1.04 14.70 -15.50
CA GLN A 32 2.43 14.93 -15.06
C GLN A 32 3.02 13.62 -14.53
N PHE A 33 4.17 13.22 -15.08
CA PHE A 33 4.95 12.08 -14.62
C PHE A 33 6.29 12.57 -14.06
N TYR A 34 6.75 11.96 -12.96
CA TYR A 34 8.03 12.26 -12.32
C TYR A 34 9.02 11.11 -12.53
N LEU A 35 10.12 11.35 -13.24
CA LEU A 35 11.25 10.41 -13.36
C LEU A 35 12.34 10.76 -12.32
N ILE A 36 12.74 9.79 -11.50
CA ILE A 36 13.74 9.96 -10.43
C ILE A 36 14.90 8.99 -10.67
N GLN A 37 16.13 9.50 -10.68
CA GLN A 37 17.39 8.73 -10.76
C GLN A 37 18.38 9.22 -9.67
N PRO A 38 19.28 8.39 -9.13
CA PRO A 38 18.97 7.26 -8.24
C PRO A 38 19.65 7.37 -6.84
N PHE A 39 18.92 6.97 -5.80
CA PHE A 39 19.32 6.21 -4.59
C PHE A 39 20.38 6.68 -3.61
N LEU A 40 21.14 7.76 -3.85
CA LEU A 40 22.26 8.11 -2.95
C LEU A 40 21.86 8.51 -1.51
N GLN A 41 20.56 8.67 -1.20
CA GLN A 41 20.09 9.05 0.14
C GLN A 41 18.85 8.26 0.62
N GLU A 42 18.53 7.10 0.03
CA GLU A 42 17.35 6.28 0.42
C GLU A 42 17.78 4.93 1.03
N PRO A 43 18.27 4.92 2.29
CA PRO A 43 18.85 3.73 2.91
C PRO A 43 17.83 2.62 3.16
N HIS A 44 16.54 2.95 3.07
CA HIS A 44 15.45 2.01 3.25
C HIS A 44 15.27 1.05 2.08
N LEU A 45 15.70 1.42 0.86
CA LEU A 45 15.45 0.64 -0.34
C LEU A 45 16.40 -0.56 -0.44
N SER A 46 15.82 -1.73 -0.62
CA SER A 46 16.56 -2.97 -0.81
C SER A 46 17.28 -3.01 -2.17
N PRO A 47 18.33 -3.85 -2.32
CA PRO A 47 18.94 -4.08 -3.62
C PRO A 47 17.96 -4.58 -4.68
N TYR A 48 16.94 -5.35 -4.26
CA TYR A 48 15.87 -5.82 -5.16
C TYR A 48 15.09 -4.66 -5.74
N THR A 49 14.55 -3.79 -4.89
CA THR A 49 13.74 -2.65 -5.29
C THR A 49 14.55 -1.66 -6.12
N GLN A 50 15.79 -1.36 -5.72
CA GLN A 50 16.68 -0.50 -6.50
C GLN A 50 16.94 -1.06 -7.90
N ALA A 51 17.16 -2.38 -8.03
CA ALA A 51 17.35 -3.02 -9.33
C ALA A 51 16.06 -3.00 -10.17
N LEU A 52 14.91 -3.17 -9.53
CA LEU A 52 13.60 -3.10 -10.18
C LEU A 52 13.33 -1.69 -10.74
N MET A 53 13.51 -0.67 -9.91
CA MET A 53 13.38 0.74 -10.28
C MET A 53 14.35 1.15 -11.41
N LYS A 54 15.61 0.70 -11.36
CA LYS A 54 16.58 0.96 -12.46
C LYS A 54 16.10 0.38 -13.80
N ARG A 55 15.41 -0.75 -13.76
CA ARG A 55 14.95 -1.47 -14.97
C ARG A 55 13.61 -0.93 -15.49
N ARG A 56 12.69 -0.58 -14.58
CA ARG A 56 11.27 -0.34 -14.90
C ARG A 56 10.79 1.08 -14.61
N GLY A 57 11.62 1.90 -13.96
CA GLY A 57 11.23 3.20 -13.42
C GLY A 57 10.59 3.08 -12.04
N ARG A 58 10.61 4.21 -11.33
CA ARG A 58 9.88 4.46 -10.07
C ARG A 58 8.65 5.30 -10.38
N PHE A 59 7.55 5.05 -9.68
CA PHE A 59 6.29 5.72 -9.93
C PHE A 59 5.60 6.10 -8.62
N GLY A 60 4.89 7.22 -8.63
CA GLY A 60 4.01 7.66 -7.56
C GLY A 60 3.00 8.64 -8.11
N TYR A 61 1.81 8.68 -7.52
CA TYR A 61 0.72 9.58 -7.92
C TYR A 61 0.03 10.11 -6.67
N LEU A 62 -0.61 11.27 -6.75
CA LEU A 62 -1.31 11.82 -5.60
C LEU A 62 -2.67 11.16 -5.41
N GLU A 63 -3.07 11.00 -4.16
CA GLU A 63 -4.45 10.64 -3.82
C GLU A 63 -5.44 11.63 -4.43
N SER A 64 -5.22 12.93 -4.23
CA SER A 64 -5.97 14.00 -4.89
C SER A 64 -5.19 15.32 -4.89
N TRP A 65 -5.83 16.38 -5.40
CA TRP A 65 -5.30 17.74 -5.33
C TRP A 65 -5.35 18.34 -3.92
N GLU A 66 -6.36 17.98 -3.14
CA GLU A 66 -6.60 18.46 -1.77
C GLU A 66 -5.79 17.62 -0.77
N TYR A 67 -5.65 16.33 -1.06
CA TYR A 67 -4.92 15.35 -0.28
C TYR A 67 -3.57 15.07 -0.93
N ARG A 68 -2.57 15.90 -0.58
CA ARG A 68 -1.21 15.85 -1.15
C ARG A 68 -0.37 14.73 -0.53
N MET A 69 -0.79 13.50 -0.80
CA MET A 69 -0.19 12.27 -0.30
C MET A 69 0.19 11.39 -1.49
N VAL A 70 1.46 11.01 -1.57
CA VAL A 70 1.99 10.21 -2.68
C VAL A 70 1.63 8.75 -2.45
N THR A 71 0.86 8.18 -3.37
CA THR A 71 0.44 6.78 -3.40
C THR A 71 -0.18 6.35 -2.08
N THR A 72 -1.26 7.02 -1.67
CA THR A 72 -2.04 6.57 -0.50
C THR A 72 -2.47 5.11 -0.69
N TYR A 73 -2.01 4.22 0.17
CA TYR A 73 -1.95 2.78 -0.08
C TYR A 73 -3.31 2.11 0.06
N ASP A 74 -4.09 2.50 1.05
CA ASP A 74 -5.45 2.02 1.25
C ASP A 74 -6.38 2.41 0.10
N VAL A 75 -6.11 3.54 -0.58
CA VAL A 75 -6.75 3.96 -1.83
C VAL A 75 -6.13 3.28 -3.05
N HIS A 76 -4.80 3.12 -3.07
CA HIS A 76 -4.06 2.40 -4.10
C HIS A 76 -4.50 0.95 -4.21
N PHE A 77 -4.93 0.32 -3.13
CA PHE A 77 -5.56 -1.00 -3.18
C PHE A 77 -6.67 -1.11 -4.24
N TYR A 78 -7.48 -0.06 -4.42
CA TYR A 78 -8.52 -0.01 -5.44
C TYR A 78 -7.98 0.43 -6.81
N ALA A 79 -7.15 1.48 -6.85
CA ALA A 79 -6.61 2.03 -8.10
C ALA A 79 -5.57 1.11 -8.78
N SER A 80 -4.90 0.25 -8.00
CA SER A 80 -3.85 -0.67 -8.45
C SER A 80 -4.35 -1.65 -9.50
N TYR A 81 -5.65 -1.92 -9.60
CA TYR A 81 -6.19 -2.73 -10.71
C TYR A 81 -5.85 -2.12 -12.07
N ALA A 82 -6.06 -0.81 -12.23
CA ALA A 82 -5.79 -0.12 -13.49
C ALA A 82 -4.29 -0.10 -13.77
N ILE A 83 -3.47 0.14 -12.74
CA ILE A 83 -2.00 0.17 -12.87
C ILE A 83 -1.47 -1.23 -13.20
N ALA A 84 -1.87 -2.27 -12.47
CA ALA A 84 -1.52 -3.66 -12.73
C ALA A 84 -1.92 -4.12 -14.14
N SER A 85 -3.07 -3.68 -14.64
CA SER A 85 -3.59 -4.10 -15.96
C SER A 85 -2.88 -3.40 -17.12
N LEU A 86 -2.54 -2.11 -16.96
CA LEU A 86 -2.00 -1.28 -18.04
C LEU A 86 -0.46 -1.17 -17.98
N TRP A 87 0.08 -1.14 -16.77
CA TRP A 87 1.50 -0.93 -16.47
C TRP A 87 1.97 -1.86 -15.33
N PRO A 88 1.95 -3.19 -15.53
CA PRO A 88 2.29 -4.18 -14.50
C PRO A 88 3.69 -3.99 -13.92
N ASP A 89 4.61 -3.49 -14.73
CA ASP A 89 5.98 -3.19 -14.32
C ASP A 89 6.06 -2.04 -13.31
N LEU A 90 5.15 -1.07 -13.37
CA LEU A 90 5.06 0.02 -12.40
C LEU A 90 4.41 -0.45 -11.10
N GLU A 91 3.35 -1.26 -11.19
CA GLU A 91 2.71 -1.87 -10.01
C GLU A 91 3.73 -2.66 -9.18
N LEU A 92 4.52 -3.52 -9.84
CA LEU A 92 5.54 -4.32 -9.16
C LEU A 92 6.60 -3.44 -8.48
N THR A 93 6.92 -2.27 -9.05
CA THR A 93 7.84 -1.32 -8.40
C THR A 93 7.19 -0.68 -7.18
N ILE A 94 5.94 -0.23 -7.27
CA ILE A 94 5.20 0.35 -6.13
C ILE A 94 5.15 -0.66 -4.99
N GLN A 95 4.75 -1.90 -5.29
CA GLN A 95 4.62 -2.94 -4.28
C GLN A 95 5.97 -3.31 -3.63
N ALA A 96 7.06 -3.35 -4.41
CA ALA A 96 8.40 -3.57 -3.88
C ALA A 96 8.89 -2.42 -2.98
N GLU A 97 8.52 -1.18 -3.31
CA GLU A 97 8.84 0.00 -2.50
C GLU A 97 8.06 0.04 -1.19
N PHE A 98 6.76 -0.26 -1.20
CA PHE A 98 5.98 -0.41 0.04
C PHE A 98 6.50 -1.55 0.90
N THR A 99 6.95 -2.65 0.29
CA THR A 99 7.59 -3.76 1.00
C THR A 99 8.80 -3.28 1.80
N ASP A 100 9.66 -2.49 1.18
CA ASP A 100 10.86 -1.96 1.83
C ASP A 100 10.49 -1.09 3.04
N GLN A 101 9.36 -0.38 3.01
CA GLN A 101 8.88 0.52 4.08
C GLN A 101 8.31 -0.20 5.32
N VAL A 102 7.87 -1.46 5.20
CA VAL A 102 7.21 -2.21 6.30
C VAL A 102 8.09 -2.30 7.55
N GLY A 103 9.39 -2.53 7.35
CA GLY A 103 10.37 -2.68 8.42
C GLY A 103 10.84 -1.36 9.04
N HIS A 104 10.55 -0.22 8.43
CA HIS A 104 11.03 1.09 8.89
C HIS A 104 10.14 1.69 9.96
N SER A 105 10.77 2.49 10.81
CA SER A 105 10.14 3.33 11.80
C SER A 105 10.71 4.74 11.72
N ALA A 106 9.88 5.73 11.99
CA ALA A 106 10.28 7.12 12.17
C ALA A 106 10.01 7.50 13.63
N GLU A 107 11.07 7.78 14.39
CA GLU A 107 11.00 8.12 15.81
C GLU A 107 10.38 9.51 16.08
N LYS A 108 10.15 10.31 15.04
CA LYS A 108 9.51 11.62 15.15
C LYS A 108 8.10 11.45 15.74
N GLU A 109 7.93 11.90 16.98
CA GLU A 109 6.63 11.98 17.63
C GLU A 109 5.77 13.08 16.99
N ILE A 110 4.52 12.76 16.68
CA ILE A 110 3.53 13.71 16.18
C ILE A 110 2.28 13.68 17.04
N ARG A 111 1.49 14.76 16.99
CA ARG A 111 0.14 14.80 17.57
C ARG A 111 -0.88 14.62 16.45
N PHE A 112 -1.65 13.54 16.49
CA PHE A 112 -2.73 13.29 15.54
C PHE A 112 -3.90 14.24 15.80
N HIS A 113 -4.51 14.73 14.73
CA HIS A 113 -5.44 15.86 14.83
C HIS A 113 -6.82 15.48 15.39
N MET A 114 -7.30 14.27 15.10
CA MET A 114 -8.65 13.87 15.47
C MET A 114 -8.75 13.35 16.91
N GLU A 115 -7.84 12.46 17.32
CA GLU A 115 -7.79 11.94 18.70
C GLU A 115 -6.99 12.82 19.66
N GLY A 116 -6.08 13.63 19.14
CA GLY A 116 -5.14 14.43 19.95
C GLY A 116 -4.05 13.60 20.63
N ASP A 117 -3.96 12.29 20.37
CA ASP A 117 -2.92 11.42 20.91
C ASP A 117 -1.57 11.69 20.25
N LYS A 118 -0.52 11.27 20.96
CA LYS A 118 0.87 11.40 20.50
C LYS A 118 1.45 10.03 20.28
N ALA A 119 2.02 9.82 19.10
CA ALA A 119 2.69 8.58 18.75
C ALA A 119 3.75 8.83 17.66
N PRO A 120 4.64 7.85 17.42
CA PRO A 120 5.58 7.91 16.31
C PRO A 120 4.86 8.09 14.97
N LEU A 121 5.41 8.91 14.07
CA LEU A 121 4.86 9.13 12.73
C LEU A 121 4.73 7.82 11.94
N LYS A 122 5.70 6.92 12.11
CA LYS A 122 5.72 5.60 11.47
C LYS A 122 6.27 4.57 12.44
N SER A 123 5.46 3.57 12.76
CA SER A 123 5.88 2.41 13.55
C SER A 123 6.35 1.27 12.64
N ARG A 124 7.27 0.45 13.15
CA ARG A 124 7.70 -0.80 12.50
C ARG A 124 6.51 -1.77 12.35
N ALA A 125 6.59 -2.69 11.40
CA ALA A 125 5.57 -3.71 11.14
C ALA A 125 4.21 -3.09 10.73
N ARG A 126 4.25 -1.93 10.10
CA ARG A 126 3.08 -1.26 9.53
C ARG A 126 3.41 -0.87 8.09
N VAL A 127 2.45 -1.06 7.20
CA VAL A 127 2.50 -0.42 5.87
C VAL A 127 2.29 1.08 6.10
N PRO A 128 3.12 1.98 5.53
CA PRO A 128 2.80 3.40 5.60
C PRO A 128 1.50 3.68 4.85
N HIS A 129 0.70 4.60 5.36
CA HIS A 129 -0.51 5.09 4.70
C HIS A 129 -0.17 5.67 3.33
N ASP A 130 0.89 6.48 3.25
CA ASP A 130 1.33 7.11 2.02
C ASP A 130 2.87 7.24 2.00
N LEU A 131 3.42 7.42 0.81
CA LEU A 131 4.84 7.67 0.57
C LEU A 131 5.21 9.14 0.76
N GLY A 132 4.46 9.91 1.55
CA GLY A 132 4.81 11.27 1.94
C GLY A 132 4.17 12.37 1.11
N ASN A 133 4.62 13.60 1.35
CA ASN A 133 4.07 14.81 0.74
C ASN A 133 5.05 15.34 -0.32
N PRO A 134 4.59 15.67 -1.56
CA PRO A 134 5.46 16.21 -2.61
C PRO A 134 6.10 17.57 -2.27
N ALA A 135 5.59 18.30 -1.27
CA ALA A 135 6.16 19.56 -0.80
C ALA A 135 7.26 19.37 0.27
N GLN A 136 7.58 18.13 0.64
CA GLN A 136 8.65 17.76 1.56
C GLN A 136 9.63 16.81 0.83
N ASP A 137 10.14 15.80 1.54
CA ASP A 137 10.92 14.70 0.95
C ASP A 137 10.05 13.44 0.88
N PRO A 138 9.20 13.28 -0.15
CA PRO A 138 8.45 12.04 -0.34
C PRO A 138 9.42 10.85 -0.39
N TRP A 139 8.89 9.67 -0.06
CA TRP A 139 9.57 8.38 0.10
C TRP A 139 10.54 8.27 1.28
N LEU A 140 11.15 9.38 1.71
CA LEU A 140 11.94 9.45 2.94
C LEU A 140 11.08 9.77 4.15
N LEU A 141 10.15 10.71 4.00
CA LEU A 141 9.20 11.14 5.03
C LEU A 141 7.81 10.60 4.69
N THR A 142 7.63 9.29 4.91
CA THR A 142 6.35 8.59 4.72
C THR A 142 5.34 8.96 5.81
N ASN A 143 4.06 8.64 5.58
CA ASN A 143 2.93 9.04 6.43
C ASN A 143 2.77 10.57 6.55
N ALA A 144 2.55 11.25 5.42
CA ALA A 144 2.14 12.65 5.45
C ALA A 144 0.74 12.84 6.05
N TYR A 145 -0.10 11.80 6.03
CA TYR A 145 -1.37 11.77 6.73
C TYR A 145 -1.18 11.78 8.26
N VAL A 146 -1.71 12.81 8.92
CA VAL A 146 -1.59 13.01 10.38
C VAL A 146 -2.94 13.29 11.06
N MET A 147 -4.05 13.01 10.37
CA MET A 147 -5.39 13.19 10.95
C MET A 147 -5.68 12.12 12.01
N HIS A 148 -5.43 10.86 11.67
CA HIS A 148 -5.52 9.69 12.55
C HIS A 148 -4.20 8.93 12.59
N ASP A 149 -3.96 8.18 13.67
CA ASP A 149 -2.84 7.25 13.78
C ASP A 149 -3.06 6.01 12.89
N THR A 150 -2.55 6.07 11.66
CA THR A 150 -2.64 4.98 10.68
C THR A 150 -1.85 3.74 11.10
N GLY A 151 -0.94 3.85 12.07
CA GLY A 151 -0.30 2.68 12.71
C GLY A 151 -1.29 1.81 13.49
N LYS A 152 -2.48 2.34 13.79
CA LYS A 152 -3.57 1.59 14.42
C LYS A 152 -4.62 1.10 13.41
N TRP A 153 -4.50 1.44 12.12
CA TRP A 153 -5.49 1.04 11.12
C TRP A 153 -5.44 -0.44 10.80
N LYS A 154 -6.61 -1.05 10.60
CA LYS A 154 -6.81 -2.50 10.49
C LYS A 154 -6.76 -3.01 9.06
N ASP A 155 -6.94 -2.13 8.07
CA ASP A 155 -7.06 -2.49 6.66
C ASP A 155 -5.74 -2.41 5.88
N LEU A 156 -4.84 -1.47 6.19
CA LEU A 156 -3.59 -1.25 5.44
C LEU A 156 -2.72 -2.52 5.33
N ASN A 157 -2.47 -3.20 6.45
CA ASN A 157 -1.69 -4.44 6.45
C ASN A 157 -2.37 -5.53 5.62
N LEU A 158 -3.70 -5.67 5.75
CA LEU A 158 -4.50 -6.65 5.01
C LEU A 158 -4.47 -6.39 3.51
N LYS A 159 -4.69 -5.14 3.10
CA LYS A 159 -4.63 -4.69 1.71
C LYS A 159 -3.27 -5.00 1.11
N PHE A 160 -2.19 -4.79 1.86
CA PHE A 160 -0.84 -5.12 1.39
C PHE A 160 -0.62 -6.61 1.15
N VAL A 161 -1.12 -7.47 2.05
CA VAL A 161 -1.02 -8.93 1.88
C VAL A 161 -1.78 -9.36 0.62
N LEU A 162 -3.00 -8.86 0.43
CA LEU A 162 -3.83 -9.18 -0.73
C LEU A 162 -3.21 -8.69 -2.05
N THR A 163 -2.73 -7.45 -2.10
CA THR A 163 -2.06 -6.88 -3.27
C THR A 163 -0.79 -7.66 -3.61
N SER A 164 0.04 -7.98 -2.60
CA SER A 164 1.26 -8.80 -2.80
C SER A 164 0.95 -10.17 -3.40
N TRP A 165 -0.09 -10.84 -2.89
CA TRP A 165 -0.49 -12.14 -3.41
C TRP A 165 -1.04 -12.05 -4.84
N ARG A 166 -1.91 -11.06 -5.11
CA ARG A 166 -2.43 -10.78 -6.45
C ARG A 166 -1.28 -10.58 -7.44
N ASP A 167 -0.34 -9.72 -7.13
CA ASP A 167 0.76 -9.39 -8.04
C ASP A 167 1.68 -10.56 -8.30
N TYR A 168 1.97 -11.35 -7.26
CA TYR A 168 2.73 -12.58 -7.41
C TYR A 168 2.05 -13.55 -8.39
N VAL A 169 0.76 -13.82 -8.20
CA VAL A 169 0.02 -14.80 -9.00
C VAL A 169 -0.23 -14.30 -10.42
N ILE A 170 -0.61 -13.03 -10.57
CA ILE A 170 -1.10 -12.47 -11.84
C ILE A 170 0.02 -11.83 -12.66
N LEU A 171 0.86 -10.99 -12.04
CA LEU A 171 1.81 -10.14 -12.77
C LEU A 171 3.19 -10.76 -12.95
N THR A 172 3.55 -11.72 -12.10
CA THR A 172 4.92 -12.27 -12.11
C THR A 172 5.03 -13.69 -12.68
N GLU A 173 3.93 -14.30 -13.12
CA GLU A 173 3.91 -15.73 -13.50
C GLU A 173 4.46 -16.63 -12.38
N LYS A 174 4.18 -16.28 -11.12
CA LYS A 174 4.71 -16.95 -9.92
C LYS A 174 6.25 -16.88 -9.79
N ASN A 175 6.87 -15.77 -10.21
CA ASN A 175 8.30 -15.52 -10.06
C ASN A 175 8.70 -15.50 -8.57
N ARG A 176 9.56 -16.46 -8.17
CA ARG A 176 10.03 -16.56 -6.79
C ARG A 176 10.80 -15.33 -6.32
N LYS A 177 11.51 -14.59 -7.18
CA LYS A 177 12.27 -13.39 -6.75
C LYS A 177 11.37 -12.29 -6.20
N PHE A 178 10.18 -12.10 -6.76
CA PHE A 178 9.21 -11.15 -6.21
C PHE A 178 8.65 -11.66 -4.88
N LEU A 179 8.27 -12.95 -4.83
CA LEU A 179 7.79 -13.56 -3.61
C LEU A 179 8.82 -13.50 -2.47
N ASP A 180 10.08 -13.83 -2.74
CA ASP A 180 11.19 -13.81 -1.79
C ASP A 180 11.41 -12.39 -1.22
N HIS A 181 11.11 -11.35 -2.00
CA HIS A 181 11.18 -9.96 -1.57
C HIS A 181 10.01 -9.58 -0.65
N VAL A 182 8.77 -9.87 -1.07
CA VAL A 182 7.57 -9.41 -0.35
C VAL A 182 7.19 -10.29 0.83
N TYR A 183 7.51 -11.59 0.78
CA TYR A 183 7.04 -12.57 1.76
C TYR A 183 7.53 -12.32 3.20
N PRO A 184 8.79 -11.94 3.46
CA PRO A 184 9.22 -11.58 4.81
C PRO A 184 8.40 -10.45 5.42
N ALA A 185 8.03 -9.44 4.61
CA ALA A 185 7.17 -8.35 5.05
C ALA A 185 5.74 -8.82 5.30
N VAL A 186 5.14 -9.60 4.37
CA VAL A 186 3.82 -10.22 4.54
C VAL A 186 3.73 -11.01 5.84
N LYS A 187 4.72 -11.87 6.11
CA LYS A 187 4.78 -12.69 7.33
C LYS A 187 4.89 -11.83 8.59
N LEU A 188 5.74 -10.80 8.56
CA LEU A 188 5.86 -9.85 9.68
C LEU A 188 4.53 -9.17 9.96
N LEU A 189 3.86 -8.65 8.94
CA LEU A 189 2.57 -7.98 9.07
C LEU A 189 1.51 -8.91 9.64
N ILE A 190 1.34 -10.13 9.11
CA ILE A 190 0.33 -11.09 9.59
C ILE A 190 0.58 -11.44 11.05
N ASN A 191 1.81 -11.79 11.41
CA ASN A 191 2.13 -12.18 12.79
C ASN A 191 1.91 -11.03 13.78
N ASP A 192 2.41 -9.83 13.46
CA ASP A 192 2.25 -8.66 14.33
C ASP A 192 0.77 -8.26 14.48
N THR A 193 0.00 -8.36 13.40
CA THR A 193 -1.43 -8.04 13.40
C THR A 193 -2.21 -9.05 14.27
N LEU A 194 -1.91 -10.35 14.20
CA LEU A 194 -2.49 -11.36 15.09
C LEU A 194 -2.10 -11.08 16.55
N ASP A 195 -0.81 -10.85 16.83
CA ASP A 195 -0.34 -10.63 18.19
C ASP A 195 -0.95 -9.37 18.83
N CYS A 196 -1.20 -8.32 18.03
CA CYS A 196 -1.73 -7.06 18.54
C CYS A 196 -3.26 -7.03 18.61
N TRP A 197 -3.97 -7.64 17.65
CA TRP A 197 -5.39 -7.35 17.42
C TRP A 197 -6.31 -8.58 17.40
N ASP A 198 -5.79 -9.81 17.44
CA ASP A 198 -6.58 -11.04 17.62
C ASP A 198 -6.65 -11.37 19.13
N GLN A 199 -7.66 -10.81 19.80
CA GLN A 199 -7.76 -10.87 21.26
C GLN A 199 -8.21 -12.24 21.79
N ASP A 200 -9.03 -12.96 21.02
CA ASP A 200 -9.61 -14.24 21.41
C ASP A 200 -8.98 -15.46 20.69
N ARG A 201 -8.01 -15.20 19.79
CA ARG A 201 -7.21 -16.18 19.04
C ARG A 201 -7.99 -16.95 17.98
N ASP A 202 -9.13 -16.43 17.54
CA ASP A 202 -9.94 -17.04 16.50
C ASP A 202 -9.37 -16.82 15.08
N GLY A 203 -8.39 -15.91 14.94
CA GLY A 203 -7.76 -15.55 13.67
C GLY A 203 -8.44 -14.38 12.94
N MET A 204 -9.31 -13.66 13.64
CA MET A 204 -9.97 -12.43 13.24
C MET A 204 -9.35 -11.24 14.02
N ILE A 205 -9.44 -10.06 13.45
CA ILE A 205 -8.96 -8.80 14.01
C ILE A 205 -10.15 -8.06 14.60
N GLU A 206 -10.05 -7.62 15.84
CA GLU A 206 -11.08 -6.79 16.48
C GLU A 206 -10.93 -5.31 16.11
N ASN A 207 -12.02 -4.68 15.64
CA ASN A 207 -12.14 -3.24 15.41
C ASN A 207 -12.71 -2.55 16.67
N PHE A 208 -12.14 -1.41 17.07
CA PHE A 208 -12.37 -0.83 18.42
C PHE A 208 -13.31 0.40 18.45
N GLY A 209 -14.32 0.47 17.58
CA GLY A 209 -15.28 1.59 17.61
C GLY A 209 -14.67 2.93 17.23
N LYS A 210 -13.60 2.92 16.44
CA LYS A 210 -12.90 4.10 15.94
C LYS A 210 -12.84 4.07 14.42
N ALA A 211 -12.50 5.20 13.82
CA ALA A 211 -12.18 5.24 12.40
C ALA A 211 -10.74 4.75 12.21
N ASP A 212 -10.60 3.43 12.07
CA ASP A 212 -9.32 2.73 11.99
C ASP A 212 -9.12 2.04 10.63
N GLN A 213 -9.66 2.64 9.57
CA GLN A 213 -9.58 2.14 8.20
C GLN A 213 -9.89 3.28 7.21
N THR A 214 -9.76 3.00 5.89
CA THR A 214 -9.92 3.95 4.77
C THR A 214 -11.10 4.93 4.85
N TYR A 215 -12.25 4.53 5.42
CA TYR A 215 -13.35 5.43 5.73
C TYR A 215 -13.05 6.13 7.06
N ASP A 216 -12.10 7.05 7.00
CA ASP A 216 -11.49 7.74 8.15
C ASP A 216 -12.46 8.66 8.92
N ALA A 217 -13.63 8.97 8.37
CA ALA A 217 -14.71 9.65 9.08
C ALA A 217 -15.72 8.69 9.74
N TRP A 218 -15.62 7.38 9.52
CA TRP A 218 -16.62 6.40 9.96
C TRP A 218 -16.05 5.42 10.99
N GLN A 219 -16.61 5.45 12.20
CA GLN A 219 -16.32 4.48 13.25
C GLN A 219 -16.82 3.08 12.89
N MET A 220 -15.94 2.08 12.98
CA MET A 220 -16.28 0.67 12.80
C MET A 220 -16.18 -0.10 14.12
N GLU A 221 -17.14 -1.00 14.35
CA GLU A 221 -17.17 -1.95 15.46
C GLU A 221 -17.44 -3.35 14.91
N GLY A 222 -16.72 -4.37 15.41
CA GLY A 222 -16.85 -5.76 14.96
C GLY A 222 -15.51 -6.35 14.54
N VAL A 223 -15.51 -7.38 13.69
CA VAL A 223 -14.31 -8.13 13.31
C VAL A 223 -13.94 -7.96 11.84
N SER A 224 -12.65 -8.02 11.55
CA SER A 224 -12.09 -8.09 10.20
C SER A 224 -11.30 -9.40 10.07
N ALA A 225 -11.54 -10.19 9.02
CA ALA A 225 -10.81 -11.45 8.86
C ALA A 225 -9.33 -11.23 8.51
N LEU A 226 -8.41 -12.05 9.05
CA LEU A 226 -6.97 -11.96 8.78
C LEU A 226 -6.29 -13.25 8.30
N ARG A 227 -6.82 -14.44 8.61
CA ARG A 227 -6.25 -15.73 8.14
C ARG A 227 -6.75 -16.11 6.74
N ALA A 228 -6.62 -17.39 6.35
CA ALA A 228 -7.02 -17.96 5.05
C ALA A 228 -8.48 -17.65 4.64
N THR A 229 -9.27 -17.16 5.58
CA THR A 229 -10.61 -16.62 5.40
C THR A 229 -10.67 -15.23 4.76
N ILE A 230 -9.59 -14.45 4.58
CA ILE A 230 -9.71 -13.11 3.95
C ILE A 230 -10.28 -13.22 2.54
N TYR A 231 -9.74 -14.09 1.70
CA TYR A 231 -10.29 -14.26 0.36
C TYR A 231 -11.71 -14.83 0.42
N GLU A 232 -11.94 -15.84 1.24
CA GLU A 232 -13.25 -16.49 1.35
C GLU A 232 -14.34 -15.56 1.90
N LEU A 233 -14.03 -14.78 2.93
CA LEU A 233 -14.98 -13.92 3.64
C LEU A 233 -15.04 -12.53 3.04
N ASN A 234 -13.90 -11.89 2.81
CA ASN A 234 -13.89 -10.50 2.37
C ASN A 234 -14.09 -10.40 0.85
N VAL A 235 -13.69 -11.42 0.07
CA VAL A 235 -13.83 -11.41 -1.39
C VAL A 235 -14.97 -12.33 -1.84
N CYS A 236 -14.88 -13.64 -1.64
CA CYS A 236 -15.87 -14.60 -2.15
C CYS A 236 -17.27 -14.38 -1.58
N LYS A 237 -17.44 -14.13 -0.27
CA LYS A 237 -18.77 -13.88 0.28
C LYS A 237 -19.38 -12.55 -0.17
N PHE A 238 -18.58 -11.64 -0.73
CA PHE A 238 -19.05 -10.36 -1.24
C PHE A 238 -19.27 -10.37 -2.75
N GLY A 239 -20.55 -10.42 -3.15
CA GLY A 239 -20.96 -10.49 -4.55
C GLY A 239 -20.30 -11.65 -5.31
N ASP A 240 -20.11 -12.79 -4.65
CA ASP A 240 -19.41 -13.96 -5.17
C ASP A 240 -17.98 -13.64 -5.65
N GLY A 241 -17.25 -12.70 -5.03
CA GLY A 241 -15.94 -12.25 -5.51
C GLY A 241 -15.98 -11.30 -6.71
N LYS A 242 -17.15 -11.12 -7.32
CA LYS A 242 -17.39 -10.21 -8.45
C LYS A 242 -17.71 -8.79 -8.00
N MET A 243 -17.50 -8.46 -6.73
CA MET A 243 -17.76 -7.15 -6.14
C MET A 243 -16.60 -6.72 -5.25
N GLY A 244 -15.46 -7.41 -5.31
CA GLY A 244 -14.27 -7.00 -4.56
C GLY A 244 -14.17 -7.45 -3.12
N ALA A 245 -13.27 -6.79 -2.40
CA ALA A 245 -13.02 -7.03 -0.99
C ALA A 245 -13.84 -6.06 -0.12
N VAL A 246 -14.56 -6.58 0.88
CA VAL A 246 -15.16 -5.76 1.96
C VAL A 246 -14.19 -5.56 3.12
N ASN A 247 -14.37 -4.47 3.85
CA ASN A 247 -13.50 -4.10 4.97
C ASN A 247 -13.91 -4.74 6.31
N GLY A 248 -15.12 -5.31 6.44
CA GLY A 248 -15.62 -5.82 7.71
C GLY A 248 -16.56 -7.02 7.59
N MET A 249 -16.55 -7.88 8.60
CA MET A 249 -17.43 -9.03 8.77
C MET A 249 -18.06 -8.99 10.17
N ARG A 250 -19.23 -9.61 10.34
CA ARG A 250 -19.76 -9.88 11.67
C ARG A 250 -18.98 -11.03 12.32
N PRO A 251 -18.96 -11.14 13.67
CA PRO A 251 -18.31 -12.25 14.38
C PRO A 251 -18.77 -13.64 13.94
N ASP A 252 -19.99 -13.77 13.42
CA ASP A 252 -20.54 -15.01 12.87
C ASP A 252 -20.11 -15.30 11.41
N GLY A 253 -19.24 -14.47 10.83
CA GLY A 253 -18.75 -14.60 9.46
C GLY A 253 -19.76 -14.20 8.39
N THR A 254 -20.81 -13.45 8.74
CA THR A 254 -21.74 -12.81 7.78
C THR A 254 -21.30 -11.39 7.40
N LEU A 255 -21.66 -10.93 6.21
CA LEU A 255 -21.33 -9.57 5.74
C LEU A 255 -22.02 -8.50 6.59
N ASP A 256 -21.30 -7.44 6.97
CA ASP A 256 -21.91 -6.29 7.64
C ASP A 256 -22.60 -5.32 6.65
N ARG A 257 -23.73 -5.78 6.09
CA ARG A 257 -24.51 -5.05 5.06
C ARG A 257 -25.12 -3.72 5.53
N ALA A 258 -25.12 -3.44 6.84
CA ALA A 258 -25.65 -2.17 7.36
C ALA A 258 -24.69 -0.99 7.09
N ARG A 259 -23.43 -1.28 6.72
CA ARG A 259 -22.34 -0.31 6.63
C ARG A 259 -21.60 -0.34 5.27
N ASP A 260 -22.04 -1.17 4.33
CA ASP A 260 -21.34 -1.52 3.07
C ASP A 260 -21.96 -0.91 1.79
N SER A 261 -22.18 0.41 1.72
CA SER A 261 -22.87 0.98 0.54
C SER A 261 -21.99 1.53 -0.59
N LEU A 262 -20.64 1.50 -0.60
CA LEU A 262 -19.91 2.31 -1.61
C LEU A 262 -18.68 1.78 -2.37
N MET A 263 -17.94 0.72 -2.00
CA MET A 263 -16.65 0.43 -2.70
C MET A 263 -16.51 -0.95 -3.36
N ALA A 264 -17.63 -1.55 -3.74
CA ALA A 264 -17.67 -2.87 -4.38
C ALA A 264 -17.30 -2.90 -5.88
N ASN A 265 -17.46 -1.76 -6.56
CA ASN A 265 -17.34 -1.60 -8.01
C ASN A 265 -16.04 -2.09 -8.67
N GLN A 266 -14.89 -2.02 -7.99
CA GLN A 266 -13.60 -1.88 -8.70
C GLN A 266 -12.71 -3.13 -8.74
N LEU A 267 -13.03 -4.17 -7.98
CA LEU A 267 -12.19 -5.38 -7.82
C LEU A 267 -12.80 -6.62 -8.50
N CYS A 268 -14.01 -6.48 -9.06
CA CYS A 268 -14.80 -7.52 -9.72
C CYS A 268 -14.07 -8.26 -10.85
N GLY A 269 -13.14 -7.58 -11.52
CA GLY A 269 -12.40 -8.10 -12.67
C GLY A 269 -11.15 -8.92 -12.33
N ILE A 270 -10.73 -8.98 -11.06
CA ILE A 270 -9.49 -9.65 -10.62
C ILE A 270 -9.73 -11.13 -10.30
N TRP A 271 -10.93 -11.46 -9.88
CA TRP A 271 -11.29 -12.76 -9.29
C TRP A 271 -12.34 -13.46 -10.16
N ASP A 272 -12.00 -13.72 -11.42
CA ASP A 272 -12.85 -14.57 -12.26
C ASP A 272 -13.03 -15.95 -11.61
N ASN A 273 -14.27 -16.22 -11.19
CA ASN A 273 -14.73 -17.46 -10.56
C ASN A 273 -14.60 -18.71 -11.46
N SER A 274 -14.06 -18.59 -12.67
CA SER A 274 -13.81 -19.74 -13.54
C SER A 274 -12.72 -20.69 -13.00
N LYS A 275 -11.96 -20.31 -11.96
CA LYS A 275 -10.91 -21.15 -11.33
C LYS A 275 -10.84 -20.98 -9.80
N PRO A 276 -11.83 -21.48 -9.03
CA PRO A 276 -11.93 -21.31 -7.57
C PRO A 276 -10.79 -21.96 -6.76
N GLU A 277 -9.94 -22.77 -7.40
CA GLU A 277 -8.88 -23.57 -6.78
C GLU A 277 -7.58 -22.78 -6.56
N LYS A 278 -7.54 -21.48 -6.89
CA LYS A 278 -6.29 -20.68 -6.95
C LYS A 278 -6.09 -19.66 -5.82
N ALA A 279 -7.03 -19.55 -4.89
CA ALA A 279 -6.95 -18.59 -3.79
C ALA A 279 -6.91 -19.23 -2.39
N PHE A 280 -7.06 -20.56 -2.32
CA PHE A 280 -6.92 -21.37 -1.10
C PHE A 280 -5.47 -21.41 -0.54
N ASP A 281 -4.54 -20.72 -1.22
CA ASP A 281 -3.10 -21.00 -1.13
C ASP A 281 -2.25 -19.81 -0.64
N ALA A 282 -2.83 -18.66 -0.28
CA ALA A 282 -2.01 -17.52 0.15
C ALA A 282 -1.24 -17.76 1.47
N TYR A 283 -1.76 -18.61 2.37
CA TYR A 283 -1.09 -18.99 3.63
C TYR A 283 -0.44 -20.40 3.58
N VAL A 284 -1.05 -21.33 2.85
CA VAL A 284 -0.58 -22.72 2.74
C VAL A 284 0.58 -22.88 1.75
N TYR A 285 0.60 -22.10 0.66
CA TYR A 285 1.62 -22.18 -0.39
C TYR A 285 2.87 -21.33 -0.11
N MET A 286 2.82 -20.50 0.93
CA MET A 286 3.98 -19.74 1.43
C MET A 286 4.75 -20.49 2.54
N ARG A 287 4.36 -21.73 2.88
CA ARG A 287 5.18 -22.64 3.67
C ARG A 287 6.14 -23.45 2.79
#